data_AF-A0A9J6B715-F1
#
_entry.id   AF-A0A9J6B715-F1
#
_cell.length_a   1.000
_cell.length_b   1.000
_cell.length_c   1.000
_cell.angle_alpha   90.00
_cell.angle_beta   90.00
_cell.angle_gamma   90.00
#
_symmetry.space_group_name_H-M   'P 1'
#
loop_
_entity.id
_entity.type
_entity.pdbx_description
1 polymer ?
#
loop_
_entity_poly.entity_id
_entity_poly.type
_entity_poly.pdbx_seq_one_letter_code
_entity_poly.pdbx_strand_id
1 'polypeptide(L)'
;MDNLSREMGEKLMEMGAWSGSGDADTMWNKAASCIRKVASKVLGVSRGNFGGHKGDWWWNGEVQGKVEAKKAAYAKLVECVDEEEKRTLKKAYKTTKQKLR
;
A
#
# COMPACT_ATOMS: atom_id res chain seq x y z
N MET A 1 15.89 18.64 -9.31
CA MET A 1 15.00 17.60 -8.73
C MET A 1 14.99 17.67 -7.20
N ASP A 2 16.12 17.96 -6.55
CA ASP A 2 16.25 17.89 -5.08
C ASP A 2 15.39 18.90 -4.31
N ASN A 3 15.17 20.11 -4.86
CA ASN A 3 14.33 21.12 -4.22
C ASN A 3 12.85 20.72 -4.13
N LEU A 4 12.36 20.02 -5.14
CA LEU A 4 10.95 19.59 -5.21
C LEU A 4 10.66 18.50 -4.17
N SER A 5 11.58 17.54 -4.04
CA SER A 5 11.46 16.47 -3.05
C SER A 5 11.51 17.03 -1.62
N ARG A 6 12.35 18.04 -1.38
CA ARG A 6 12.45 18.72 -0.09
C ARG A 6 11.15 19.46 0.26
N GLU A 7 10.62 20.27 -0.66
CA GLU A 7 9.38 21.03 -0.43
C GLU A 7 8.16 20.12 -0.20
N MET A 8 8.07 19.00 -0.94
CA MET A 8 7.03 17.98 -0.71
C MET A 8 7.13 17.38 0.70
N GLY A 9 8.35 17.05 1.15
CA GLY A 9 8.59 16.49 2.47
C GLY A 9 8.18 17.45 3.59
N GLU A 10 8.57 18.72 3.49
CA GLU A 10 8.23 19.76 4.47
C GLU A 10 6.71 19.96 4.60
N LYS A 11 5.98 20.06 3.47
CA LYS A 11 4.51 20.21 3.49
C LYS A 11 3.77 18.97 3.98
N LEU A 12 4.33 17.77 3.79
CA LEU A 12 3.76 16.54 4.33
C LEU A 12 3.91 16.47 5.86
N MET A 13 5.04 16.92 6.40
CA MET A 13 5.29 16.97 7.83
C MET A 13 4.38 18.01 8.51
N GLU A 14 4.23 19.20 7.90
CA GLU A 14 3.32 20.25 8.37
C GLU A 14 1.86 19.77 8.44
N MET A 15 1.41 18.98 7.46
CA MET A 15 0.02 18.53 7.38
C MET A 15 -0.33 17.43 8.41
N GLY A 16 0.64 16.92 9.17
CA GLY A 16 0.39 15.99 10.28
C GLY A 16 -0.31 14.69 9.85
N ALA A 17 -0.09 14.24 8.61
CA ALA A 17 -0.83 13.13 8.00
C ALA A 17 -0.62 11.76 8.69
N TRP A 18 0.36 11.69 9.59
CA TRP A 18 0.89 10.47 10.19
C TRP A 18 0.50 10.28 11.66
N SER A 19 -0.16 11.27 12.28
CA SER A 19 -0.74 11.12 13.61
C SER A 19 -2.08 10.37 13.51
N GLY A 20 -2.00 9.04 13.39
CA GLY A 20 -3.17 8.18 13.20
C GLY A 20 -3.64 7.52 14.48
N SER A 21 -4.85 7.89 14.93
CA SER A 21 -5.75 7.02 15.71
C SER A 21 -6.91 6.62 14.78
N GLY A 22 -7.29 5.34 14.81
CA GLY A 22 -8.25 4.70 13.91
C GLY A 22 -7.74 3.36 13.36
N ASP A 23 -8.58 2.63 12.63
CA ASP A 23 -8.20 1.39 11.96
C ASP A 23 -7.27 1.65 10.74
N ALA A 24 -6.64 0.59 10.22
CA ALA A 24 -5.65 0.67 9.16
C ALA A 24 -6.19 1.32 7.87
N ASP A 25 -7.42 1.02 7.47
CA ASP A 25 -8.00 1.57 6.24
C ASP A 25 -8.23 3.08 6.39
N THR A 26 -8.71 3.50 7.56
CA THR A 26 -8.88 4.92 7.89
C THR A 26 -7.53 5.66 7.90
N MET A 27 -6.48 5.05 8.43
CA MET A 27 -5.12 5.63 8.42
C MET A 27 -4.59 5.79 6.99
N TRP A 28 -4.67 4.75 6.17
CA TRP A 28 -4.20 4.79 4.78
C TRP A 28 -4.98 5.80 3.93
N ASN A 29 -6.29 5.89 4.11
CA ASN A 29 -7.12 6.88 3.42
C ASN A 29 -6.73 8.31 3.78
N LYS A 30 -6.43 8.59 5.05
CA LYS A 30 -5.93 9.90 5.50
C LYS A 30 -4.57 10.23 4.90
N ALA A 31 -3.64 9.28 4.92
CA ALA A 31 -2.30 9.45 4.34
C ALA A 31 -2.38 9.73 2.82
N ALA A 32 -3.16 8.93 2.09
CA ALA A 32 -3.35 9.10 0.65
C ALA A 32 -4.00 10.45 0.31
N SER A 33 -4.96 10.90 1.11
CA SER A 33 -5.59 12.21 0.96
C SER A 33 -4.59 13.35 1.15
N CYS A 34 -3.73 13.27 2.17
CA CYS A 34 -2.71 14.28 2.43
C CYS A 34 -1.67 14.35 1.31
N ILE A 35 -1.20 13.19 0.81
CA ILE A 35 -0.27 13.12 -0.32
C ILE A 35 -0.87 13.78 -1.56
N ARG A 36 -2.13 13.46 -1.90
CA ARG A 36 -2.81 14.10 -3.04
C ARG A 36 -2.93 15.61 -2.86
N LYS A 37 -3.29 16.09 -1.66
CA LYS A 37 -3.40 17.53 -1.38
C LYS A 37 -2.05 18.25 -1.51
N VAL A 38 -0.97 17.69 -0.95
CA VAL A 38 0.37 18.28 -1.04
C VAL A 38 0.87 18.25 -2.48
N ALA A 39 0.72 17.12 -3.18
CA ALA A 39 1.08 17.00 -4.59
C ALA A 39 0.36 18.05 -5.45
N SER A 40 -0.96 18.20 -5.30
CA SER A 40 -1.73 19.22 -6.00
C SER A 40 -1.30 20.65 -5.66
N LYS A 41 -0.87 20.91 -4.42
CA LYS A 41 -0.38 22.25 -4.01
C LYS A 41 1.01 22.57 -4.56
N VAL A 42 1.91 21.59 -4.61
CA VAL A 42 3.30 21.78 -5.04
C VAL A 42 3.44 21.69 -6.56
N LEU A 43 2.81 20.69 -7.17
CA LEU A 43 2.92 20.39 -8.60
C LEU A 43 1.81 21.02 -9.44
N GLY A 44 0.80 21.60 -8.79
CA GLY A 44 -0.44 22.00 -9.44
C GLY A 44 -1.31 20.80 -9.81
N VAL A 45 -2.54 21.07 -10.27
CA VAL A 45 -3.45 20.05 -10.79
C VAL A 45 -3.45 20.16 -12.31
N SER A 46 -2.82 19.20 -13.00
CA SER A 46 -2.97 19.12 -14.45
C SER A 46 -4.40 18.62 -14.77
N ARG A 47 -5.17 19.38 -15.53
CA ARG A 47 -6.48 18.98 -16.08
C ARG A 47 -6.34 18.08 -17.31
N GLY A 48 -5.28 17.29 -17.38
CA GLY A 48 -5.08 16.30 -18.44
C GLY A 48 -6.01 15.11 -18.21
N ASN A 49 -6.68 14.65 -19.26
CA ASN A 49 -7.36 13.37 -19.26
C ASN A 49 -6.32 12.30 -18.88
N PHE A 50 -6.48 11.62 -17.74
CA PHE A 50 -5.68 10.43 -17.38
C PHE A 50 -6.11 9.28 -18.31
N GLY A 51 -5.90 9.45 -19.61
CA GLY A 51 -6.09 8.44 -20.62
C GLY A 51 -4.98 7.42 -20.48
N GLY A 52 -5.28 6.31 -19.82
CA GLY A 52 -4.41 5.15 -19.74
C GLY A 52 -3.69 5.05 -18.40
N HIS A 53 -4.14 4.08 -17.63
CA HIS A 53 -3.50 3.53 -16.44
C HIS A 53 -2.10 2.95 -16.76
N LYS A 54 -1.14 3.79 -17.13
CA LYS A 54 0.23 3.35 -17.42
C LYS A 54 0.89 2.71 -16.19
N GLY A 55 0.43 3.09 -14.99
CA GLY A 55 0.82 2.49 -13.71
C GLY A 55 0.24 1.10 -13.43
N ASP A 56 -0.85 0.71 -14.11
CA ASP A 56 -1.57 -0.54 -13.83
C ASP A 56 -1.28 -1.62 -14.87
N TRP A 57 -0.36 -1.37 -15.82
CA TRP A 57 -0.02 -2.34 -16.86
C TRP A 57 0.53 -3.67 -16.31
N TRP A 58 1.13 -3.63 -15.11
CA TRP A 58 1.61 -4.80 -14.39
C TRP A 58 0.53 -5.43 -13.49
N TRP A 59 -0.58 -4.72 -13.25
CA TRP A 59 -1.71 -5.19 -12.45
C TRP A 59 -2.68 -5.98 -13.33
N ASN A 60 -2.29 -7.22 -13.62
CA ASN A 60 -3.10 -8.14 -14.41
C ASN A 60 -3.86 -9.14 -13.50
N GLY A 61 -4.73 -9.96 -14.10
CA GLY A 61 -5.53 -10.96 -13.37
C GLY A 61 -4.68 -11.98 -12.60
N GLU A 62 -3.46 -12.27 -13.05
CA GLU A 62 -2.53 -13.14 -12.33
C GLU A 62 -2.02 -12.48 -11.04
N VAL A 63 -1.65 -11.19 -11.10
CA VAL A 63 -1.24 -10.41 -9.93
C VAL A 63 -2.39 -10.26 -8.95
N GLN A 64 -3.60 -9.96 -9.44
CA GLN A 64 -4.79 -9.89 -8.61
C GLN A 64 -5.08 -11.23 -7.92
N GLY A 65 -5.05 -12.34 -8.67
CA GLY A 65 -5.25 -13.69 -8.10
C GLY A 65 -4.22 -14.04 -7.02
N LYS A 66 -2.96 -13.66 -7.20
CA LYS A 66 -1.89 -13.86 -6.20
C LYS A 66 -2.13 -13.02 -4.94
N VAL A 67 -2.57 -11.77 -5.08
CA VAL A 67 -2.87 -10.90 -3.94
C VAL A 67 -4.07 -11.42 -3.15
N GLU A 68 -5.14 -11.84 -3.83
CA GLU A 68 -6.33 -12.43 -3.20
C GLU A 68 -5.98 -13.74 -2.47
N ALA A 69 -5.20 -14.63 -3.09
CA ALA A 69 -4.73 -15.85 -2.43
C ALA A 69 -3.91 -15.55 -1.16
N LYS A 70 -3.06 -14.51 -1.20
CA LYS A 70 -2.27 -14.08 -0.05
C LYS A 70 -3.14 -13.49 1.06
N LYS A 71 -4.13 -12.68 0.71
CA LYS A 71 -5.11 -12.13 1.67
C LYS A 71 -5.90 -13.24 2.35
N ALA A 72 -6.41 -14.21 1.57
CA ALA A 72 -7.15 -15.35 2.10
C ALA A 72 -6.30 -16.21 3.05
N ALA A 73 -5.05 -16.49 2.71
CA ALA A 73 -4.13 -17.22 3.58
C ALA A 73 -3.83 -16.45 4.89
N TYR A 74 -3.70 -15.13 4.82
CA TYR A 74 -3.48 -14.29 5.99
C TYR A 74 -4.72 -14.22 6.89
N ALA A 75 -5.92 -14.07 6.32
CA ALA A 75 -7.19 -14.10 7.06
C ALA A 75 -7.33 -15.43 7.82
N LYS A 76 -7.09 -16.57 7.16
CA LYS A 76 -7.06 -17.89 7.82
C LYS A 76 -6.04 -17.97 8.95
N LEU A 77 -4.84 -17.41 8.77
CA LEU A 77 -3.81 -17.40 9.82
C LEU A 77 -4.19 -16.53 11.02
N VAL A 78 -4.89 -15.41 10.77
CA VAL A 78 -5.38 -14.51 11.83
C VAL A 78 -6.53 -15.15 12.60
N GLU A 79 -7.43 -15.85 11.92
CA GLU A 79 -8.57 -16.56 12.52
C GLU A 79 -8.17 -17.90 13.17
N CYS A 80 -7.02 -18.47 12.81
CA CYS A 80 -6.53 -19.72 13.37
C CYS A 80 -6.05 -19.53 14.82
N VAL A 81 -6.75 -20.17 15.75
CA VAL A 81 -6.44 -20.22 17.19
C VAL A 81 -5.46 -21.38 17.51
N ASP A 82 -5.32 -22.33 16.59
CA ASP A 82 -4.43 -23.49 16.72
C ASP A 82 -2.96 -23.14 16.38
N GLU A 83 -2.05 -23.39 17.32
CA GLU A 83 -0.63 -23.03 17.18
C GLU A 83 0.13 -23.94 16.20
N GLU A 84 -0.36 -25.13 15.89
CA GLU A 84 0.30 -26.08 14.99
C GLU A 84 0.03 -25.72 13.52
N GLU A 85 -1.22 -25.40 13.16
CA GLU A 85 -1.59 -24.85 11.84
C GLU A 85 -0.92 -23.49 11.55
N LYS A 86 -0.78 -22.65 12.57
CA LYS A 86 -0.09 -21.36 12.44
C LYS A 86 1.39 -21.52 12.08
N ARG A 87 2.04 -22.56 12.62
CA ARG A 87 3.45 -22.89 12.31
C ARG A 87 3.62 -23.41 10.88
N THR A 88 2.70 -24.22 10.38
CA THR A 88 2.76 -24.75 9.01
C THR A 88 2.54 -23.64 7.98
N LEU A 89 1.56 -22.76 8.19
CA LEU A 89 1.33 -21.57 7.34
C LEU A 89 2.54 -20.61 7.33
N LYS A 90 3.16 -20.33 8.49
CA LYS A 90 4.40 -19.53 8.56
C LYS A 90 5.55 -20.15 7.76
N LYS A 91 5.73 -21.48 7.83
CA LYS A 91 6.76 -22.19 7.05
C LYS A 91 6.50 -22.07 5.55
N ALA A 92 5.26 -22.26 5.10
CA ALA A 92 4.86 -22.15 3.69
C ALA A 92 5.09 -20.72 3.13
N TYR A 93 4.80 -19.69 3.92
CA TYR A 93 5.05 -18.29 3.57
C TYR A 93 6.56 -17.98 3.41
N LYS A 94 7.40 -18.51 4.29
CA LYS A 94 8.87 -18.32 4.19
C LYS A 94 9.45 -19.01 2.95
N THR A 95 9.01 -20.23 2.65
CA THR A 95 9.51 -20.99 1.50
C THR A 95 9.10 -20.37 0.17
N THR A 96 7.87 -19.86 0.05
CA THR A 96 7.42 -19.14 -1.15
C THR A 96 8.20 -17.85 -1.36
N LYS A 97 8.47 -17.08 -0.30
CA LYS A 97 9.32 -15.87 -0.38
C LYS A 97 10.76 -16.17 -0.81
N GLN A 98 11.32 -17.31 -0.40
CA GLN A 98 12.69 -17.71 -0.73
C GLN A 98 12.82 -18.24 -2.17
N LYS A 99 11.76 -18.88 -2.70
CA LYS A 99 11.68 -19.31 -4.11
C LYS A 99 11.36 -18.19 -5.09
N LEU A 100 10.86 -17.05 -4.60
CA LEU A 100 10.53 -15.88 -5.42
C LEU A 100 11.73 -14.92 -5.63
N ARG A 101 12.88 -15.22 -5.03
CA ARG A 101 14.11 -14.44 -5.11
C ARG A 101 15.10 -15.15 -6.03
#